data_AF-A0A0N4X9U1-F1
#
_entry.id   AF-A0A0N4X9U1-F1
#
_cell.length_a   1.000
_cell.length_b   1.000
_cell.length_c   1.000
_cell.angle_alpha   90.00
_cell.angle_beta   90.00
_cell.angle_gamma   90.00
#
_symmetry.space_group_name_H-M   'P 1'
#
loop_
_entity.id
_entity.type
_entity.pdbx_description
1 polymer ?
#
loop_
_entity_poly.entity_id
_entity_poly.type
_entity_poly.pdbx_seq_one_letter_code
_entity_poly.pdbx_strand_id
1 'polypeptide(L)'
;TTRKPTTTTTTTTTTTTTTTTTTTTTTPDPCQDLDKYCSFWASLGECELNPFWMRPHCQRSCRSCGEEVDTVFAPTPRKGCENNHKLCNFWAATGECDVNPNYMVPYCPLACLIC
;
A
#
# COMPACT_ATOMS: atom_id res chain seq x y z
N THR A 1 22.36 -40.15 -10.50
CA THR A 1 20.93 -40.44 -10.23
C THR A 1 20.10 -39.22 -10.63
N THR A 2 19.69 -39.20 -11.89
CA THR A 2 19.14 -38.01 -12.57
C THR A 2 17.62 -38.00 -12.43
N ARG A 3 17.05 -37.02 -11.70
CA ARG A 3 15.59 -36.84 -11.62
C ARG A 3 15.14 -36.00 -12.81
N LYS A 4 14.29 -36.61 -13.65
CA LYS A 4 13.71 -36.05 -14.88
C LYS A 4 12.81 -34.84 -14.58
N PRO A 5 12.70 -33.85 -15.48
CA PRO A 5 11.77 -32.71 -15.32
C PRO A 5 10.32 -33.18 -15.45
N THR A 6 9.45 -32.76 -14.53
CA THR A 6 8.01 -32.97 -14.58
C THR A 6 7.36 -31.76 -15.24
N THR A 7 6.82 -31.95 -16.45
CA THR A 7 6.01 -30.97 -17.16
C THR A 7 4.58 -31.04 -16.64
N THR A 8 4.13 -30.02 -15.91
CA THR A 8 2.73 -29.89 -15.47
C THR A 8 1.95 -29.10 -16.52
N THR A 9 1.06 -29.79 -17.23
CA THR A 9 0.09 -29.20 -18.16
C THR A 9 -1.00 -28.47 -17.37
N THR A 10 -1.03 -27.13 -17.43
CA THR A 10 -2.11 -26.34 -16.85
C THR A 10 -3.16 -26.05 -17.91
N THR A 11 -4.37 -26.57 -17.71
CA THR A 11 -5.55 -26.39 -18.54
C THR A 11 -6.01 -24.92 -18.54
N THR A 12 -6.00 -24.29 -19.70
CA THR A 12 -6.54 -22.94 -19.91
C THR A 12 -8.07 -22.98 -19.97
N THR A 13 -8.74 -22.45 -18.94
CA THR A 13 -10.20 -22.25 -18.96
C THR A 13 -10.50 -20.83 -19.45
N THR A 14 -10.92 -20.73 -20.71
CA THR A 14 -11.41 -19.49 -21.33
C THR A 14 -12.83 -19.22 -20.86
N THR A 15 -13.02 -18.29 -19.92
CA THR A 15 -14.35 -17.81 -19.52
C THR A 15 -14.72 -16.60 -20.35
N THR A 16 -15.59 -16.81 -21.34
CA THR A 16 -16.28 -15.75 -22.08
C THR A 16 -17.33 -15.14 -21.15
N THR A 17 -17.25 -13.84 -20.87
CA THR A 17 -18.33 -13.13 -20.16
C THR A 17 -18.72 -11.86 -20.90
N THR A 18 -20.02 -11.83 -21.20
CA THR A 18 -20.84 -10.91 -21.98
C THR A 18 -20.59 -9.43 -21.70
N THR A 19 -20.34 -8.67 -22.76
CA THR A 19 -20.29 -7.20 -22.75
C THR A 19 -21.69 -6.63 -22.54
N THR A 20 -21.98 -6.09 -21.36
CA THR A 20 -23.14 -5.23 -21.12
C THR A 20 -22.69 -3.78 -21.20
N THR A 21 -23.05 -3.11 -22.29
CA THR A 21 -22.79 -1.67 -22.50
C THR A 21 -23.74 -0.87 -21.62
N THR A 22 -23.32 -0.53 -20.40
CA THR A 22 -24.00 0.45 -19.55
C THR A 22 -23.20 1.74 -19.56
N THR A 23 -23.72 2.75 -20.26
CA THR A 23 -23.22 4.12 -20.23
C THR A 23 -23.37 4.67 -18.81
N THR A 24 -22.31 4.56 -18.01
CA THR A 24 -22.22 5.10 -16.65
C THR A 24 -21.10 6.11 -16.63
N THR A 25 -21.42 7.34 -16.23
CA THR A 25 -20.45 8.39 -15.93
C THR A 25 -19.46 7.82 -14.89
N THR A 26 -18.25 7.50 -15.34
CA THR A 26 -17.25 6.74 -14.58
C THR A 26 -16.53 7.69 -13.63
N THR A 27 -17.02 7.82 -12.41
CA THR A 27 -16.11 8.11 -11.30
C THR A 27 -15.21 6.86 -11.17
N PRO A 28 -13.88 6.98 -11.30
CA PRO A 28 -12.98 5.85 -11.11
C PRO A 28 -13.27 5.23 -9.74
N ASP A 29 -13.35 3.89 -9.67
CA ASP A 29 -13.41 3.20 -8.38
C ASP A 29 -12.18 3.61 -7.57
N PRO A 30 -12.34 4.30 -6.43
CA PRO A 30 -11.21 4.81 -5.67
C PRO A 30 -10.35 3.69 -5.11
N CYS A 31 -10.89 2.47 -4.96
CA CYS A 31 -10.12 1.32 -4.53
C CYS A 31 -9.75 0.43 -5.71
N GLN A 32 -8.49 0.48 -6.12
CA GLN A 32 -7.95 -0.32 -7.20
C GLN A 32 -6.49 -0.70 -6.97
N ASP A 33 -6.07 -1.75 -7.67
CA ASP A 33 -4.65 -2.07 -7.82
C ASP A 33 -4.11 -1.31 -9.03
N LEU A 34 -3.08 -0.49 -8.82
CA LEU A 34 -2.48 0.35 -9.86
C LEU A 34 -1.43 -0.39 -10.69
N ASP A 35 -0.98 -1.56 -10.22
CA ASP A 35 -0.04 -2.41 -10.93
C ASP A 35 -0.61 -3.81 -11.14
N LYS A 36 -0.35 -4.40 -12.30
CA LYS A 36 -0.76 -5.77 -12.65
C LYS A 36 -0.12 -6.84 -11.76
N TYR A 37 0.99 -6.53 -11.09
CA TYR A 37 1.68 -7.44 -10.18
C TYR A 37 1.28 -7.26 -8.71
N CYS A 38 0.34 -6.37 -8.39
CA CYS A 38 -0.11 -6.15 -7.01
C CYS A 38 -0.51 -7.46 -6.29
N SER A 39 -1.26 -8.34 -6.96
CA SER A 39 -1.65 -9.63 -6.37
C SER A 39 -0.46 -10.55 -6.11
N PHE A 40 0.53 -10.55 -7.01
CA PHE A 40 1.76 -11.33 -6.86
C PHE A 40 2.60 -10.80 -5.68
N TRP A 41 2.86 -9.49 -5.62
CA TRP A 41 3.60 -8.87 -4.53
C TRP A 41 2.90 -9.01 -3.18
N ALA A 42 1.57 -8.87 -3.15
CA ALA A 42 0.80 -9.12 -1.93
C ALA A 42 0.96 -10.57 -1.47
N SER A 43 0.98 -11.56 -2.38
CA SER A 43 1.26 -12.95 -2.03
C SER A 43 2.68 -13.20 -1.50
N LEU A 44 3.63 -12.30 -1.79
CA LEU A 44 4.99 -12.32 -1.25
C LEU A 44 5.11 -11.58 0.10
N GLY A 45 4.03 -11.01 0.62
CA GLY A 45 4.02 -10.24 1.87
C GLY A 45 4.49 -8.80 1.74
N GLU A 46 4.49 -8.24 0.51
CA GLU A 46 4.93 -6.86 0.28
C GLU A 46 4.01 -5.83 0.96
N CYS A 47 2.76 -6.20 1.27
CA CYS A 47 1.85 -5.32 2.02
C CYS A 47 2.40 -4.99 3.42
N GLU A 48 3.17 -5.91 4.02
CA GLU A 48 3.83 -5.74 5.31
C GLU A 48 5.29 -5.31 5.18
N LEU A 49 6.01 -5.80 4.18
CA LEU A 49 7.43 -5.49 3.96
C LEU A 49 7.65 -4.11 3.32
N ASN A 50 6.74 -3.69 2.44
CA ASN A 50 6.77 -2.41 1.74
C ASN A 50 5.41 -1.67 1.81
N PRO A 51 4.90 -1.39 3.03
CA PRO A 51 3.54 -0.90 3.24
C PRO A 51 3.32 0.50 2.65
N PHE A 52 4.32 1.37 2.71
CA PHE A 52 4.22 2.75 2.22
C PHE A 52 4.08 2.85 0.70
N TRP A 53 4.51 1.83 -0.04
CA TRP A 53 4.25 1.74 -1.48
C TRP A 53 3.00 0.91 -1.76
N MET A 54 2.94 -0.29 -1.17
CA MET A 54 1.90 -1.27 -1.48
C MET A 54 0.50 -0.84 -1.03
N ARG A 55 0.34 -0.31 0.19
CA ARG A 55 -1.00 0.01 0.71
C ARG A 55 -1.71 1.10 -0.10
N PRO A 56 -1.05 2.19 -0.54
CA PRO A 56 -1.70 3.18 -1.41
C PRO A 56 -1.77 2.77 -2.89
N HIS A 57 -0.87 1.93 -3.41
CA HIS A 57 -0.82 1.57 -4.84
C HIS A 57 -1.54 0.25 -5.18
N CYS A 58 -1.59 -0.68 -4.26
CA CYS A 58 -2.15 -2.03 -4.41
C CYS A 58 -3.30 -2.23 -3.43
N GLN A 59 -4.24 -1.29 -3.42
CA GLN A 59 -5.25 -1.16 -2.36
C GLN A 59 -6.16 -2.38 -2.24
N ARG A 60 -6.53 -3.03 -3.36
CA ARG A 60 -7.38 -4.22 -3.32
C ARG A 60 -6.59 -5.43 -2.85
N SER A 61 -5.39 -5.61 -3.40
CA SER A 61 -4.50 -6.71 -3.03
C SER A 61 -4.07 -6.64 -1.56
N CYS A 62 -3.85 -5.45 -1.01
CA CYS A 62 -3.48 -5.24 0.40
C CYS A 62 -4.67 -4.94 1.33
N ARG A 63 -5.90 -4.90 0.82
CA ARG A 63 -7.12 -4.57 1.59
C ARG A 63 -7.03 -3.23 2.32
N SER A 64 -6.40 -2.25 1.68
CA SER A 64 -6.08 -0.91 2.19
C SER A 64 -6.81 0.18 1.40
N CYS A 65 -8.04 -0.11 0.97
CA CYS A 65 -8.87 0.87 0.26
C CYS A 65 -8.99 2.18 1.04
N GLY A 66 -8.67 3.30 0.39
CA GLY A 66 -8.73 4.62 1.00
C GLY A 66 -7.51 5.01 1.84
N GLU A 67 -6.45 4.20 1.85
CA GLU A 67 -5.18 4.60 2.44
C GLU A 67 -4.34 5.44 1.48
N GLU A 68 -3.72 6.47 2.04
CA GLU A 68 -2.73 7.32 1.40
C GLU A 68 -1.40 7.15 2.13
N VAL A 69 -0.30 7.61 1.52
CA VAL A 69 1.05 7.48 2.11
C VAL A 69 1.15 8.10 3.51
N ASP A 70 0.36 9.13 3.81
CA ASP A 70 0.32 9.85 5.09
C ASP A 70 -0.65 9.24 6.11
N THR A 71 -1.40 8.19 5.74
CA THR A 71 -2.24 7.41 6.66
C THR A 71 -1.70 6.01 6.92
N VAL A 72 -0.74 5.53 6.12
CA VAL A 72 0.00 4.29 6.39
C VAL A 72 0.72 4.39 7.74
N PHE A 73 0.32 3.51 8.67
CA PHE A 73 0.80 3.48 10.06
C PHE A 73 0.65 4.80 10.84
N ALA A 74 -0.26 5.68 10.41
CA ALA A 74 -0.50 6.93 11.12
C ALA A 74 -0.94 6.67 12.57
N PRO A 75 -0.36 7.39 13.55
CA PRO A 75 -0.89 7.44 14.90
C PRO A 75 -2.32 7.98 14.93
N THR A 76 -3.03 7.72 16.03
CA THR A 76 -4.38 8.27 16.24
C THR A 76 -4.31 9.81 16.23
N PRO A 77 -5.16 10.50 15.44
CA PRO A 77 -5.16 11.96 15.40
C PRO A 77 -5.37 12.58 16.78
N ARG A 78 -4.54 13.57 17.12
CA ARG A 78 -4.68 14.35 18.35
C ARG A 78 -4.84 15.82 18.02
N LYS A 79 -5.88 16.45 18.56
CA LYS A 79 -6.18 17.86 18.28
C LYS A 79 -4.98 18.75 18.62
N GLY A 80 -4.52 19.53 17.64
CA GLY A 80 -3.35 20.41 17.76
C GLY A 80 -1.99 19.71 17.62
N CYS A 81 -1.99 18.44 17.18
CA CYS A 81 -0.78 17.70 16.87
C CYS A 81 -0.90 17.13 15.47
N GLU A 82 -0.11 17.67 14.55
CA GLU A 82 -0.17 17.33 13.14
C GLU A 82 1.23 17.23 12.55
N ASN A 83 1.32 16.44 11.48
CA ASN A 83 2.52 16.35 10.66
C ASN A 83 2.46 17.43 9.58
N ASN A 84 3.60 18.02 9.26
CA ASN A 84 3.74 19.04 8.22
C ASN A 84 4.21 18.44 6.88
N HIS A 85 4.41 17.11 6.81
CA HIS A 85 4.83 16.43 5.60
C HIS A 85 4.16 15.06 5.45
N LYS A 86 3.78 14.70 4.21
CA LYS A 86 3.09 13.43 3.90
C LYS A 86 3.91 12.18 4.24
N LEU A 87 5.24 12.29 4.20
CA LEU A 87 6.15 11.19 4.52
C LEU A 87 6.55 11.10 6.00
N CYS A 88 5.96 11.90 6.89
CA CYS A 88 6.33 11.87 8.32
C CYS A 88 6.19 10.47 8.93
N ASN A 89 5.13 9.71 8.60
CA ASN A 89 4.98 8.35 9.12
C ASN A 89 6.02 7.39 8.55
N PHE A 90 6.40 7.55 7.28
CA PHE A 90 7.48 6.78 6.66
C PHE A 90 8.82 7.05 7.36
N TRP A 91 9.18 8.32 7.52
CA TRP A 91 10.41 8.72 8.19
C TRP A 91 10.45 8.28 9.66
N ALA A 92 9.33 8.42 10.39
CA ALA A 92 9.22 7.90 11.74
C ALA A 92 9.42 6.37 11.78
N ALA A 93 8.79 5.64 10.87
CA ALA A 93 8.94 4.18 10.76
C ALA A 93 10.37 3.74 10.41
N THR A 94 11.17 4.58 9.75
CA THR A 94 12.59 4.33 9.46
C THR A 94 13.54 4.84 10.54
N GLY A 95 13.04 5.37 11.66
CA GLY A 95 13.85 5.80 12.80
C GLY A 95 14.35 7.25 12.75
N GLU A 96 13.81 8.08 11.87
CA GLU A 96 14.25 9.48 11.73
C GLU A 96 13.97 10.33 12.98
N CYS A 97 13.01 9.92 13.83
CA CYS A 97 12.76 10.61 15.10
C CYS A 97 14.00 10.61 16.01
N ASP A 98 14.82 9.57 15.94
CA ASP A 98 16.07 9.45 16.70
C ASP A 98 17.29 9.93 15.92
N VAL A 99 17.33 9.66 14.60
CA VAL A 99 18.47 9.97 13.73
C VAL A 99 18.51 11.45 13.34
N ASN A 100 17.34 12.06 13.09
CA ASN A 100 17.20 13.43 12.63
C ASN A 100 16.14 14.20 13.44
N PRO A 101 16.30 14.29 14.77
CA PRO A 101 15.31 14.93 15.64
C PRO A 101 15.14 16.42 15.32
N ASN A 102 16.18 17.10 14.81
CA ASN A 102 16.12 18.52 14.46
C ASN A 102 15.08 18.82 13.37
N TYR A 103 14.86 17.88 12.45
CA TYR A 103 13.80 17.99 11.45
C TYR A 103 12.49 17.36 11.97
N MET A 104 12.58 16.16 12.53
CA MET A 104 11.38 15.40 12.88
C MET A 104 10.57 16.03 14.01
N VAL A 105 11.22 16.65 14.99
CA VAL A 105 10.52 17.27 16.13
C VAL A 105 9.60 18.42 15.72
N PRO A 106 10.08 19.45 14.98
CA PRO A 106 9.22 20.57 14.59
C PRO A 106 8.29 20.27 13.41
N TYR A 107 8.60 19.28 12.56
CA TYR A 107 7.84 19.04 11.32
C TYR A 107 7.01 17.76 11.32
N CYS A 108 7.31 16.78 12.18
CA CYS A 108 6.60 15.50 12.26
C CYS A 108 6.23 15.10 13.71
N PRO A 109 5.70 16.01 14.56
CA PRO A 109 5.49 15.73 15.98
C PRO A 109 4.46 14.64 16.23
N LEU A 110 3.44 14.50 15.37
CA LEU A 110 2.45 13.43 15.47
C LEU A 110 3.08 12.07 15.17
N ALA A 111 3.83 11.95 14.07
CA ALA A 111 4.48 10.70 13.69
C ALA A 111 5.53 10.24 14.72
N CYS A 112 6.21 11.18 15.38
CA CYS A 112 7.17 10.87 16.45
C CYS A 112 6.53 10.71 17.84
N LEU A 113 5.21 10.88 17.98
CA LEU A 113 4.49 10.76 19.25
C LEU A 113 5.02 11.69 20.35
N ILE A 114 5.48 12.89 19.99
CA ILE A 114 6.10 13.85 20.91
C ILE A 114 5.23 15.08 21.21
N CYS A 115 4.01 15.09 20.70
CA CYS A 115 2.94 15.92 21.24
C CYS A 115 2.27 15.19 22.41
#